data_AF-A0A952WAW3-F1
#
_entry.id   AF-A0A952WAW3-F1
#
_cell.length_a   1.000
_cell.length_b   1.000
_cell.length_c   1.000
_cell.angle_alpha   90.00
_cell.angle_beta   90.00
_cell.angle_gamma   90.00
#
_symmetry.space_group_name_H-M   'P 1'
#
loop_
_entity.id
_entity.type
_entity.pdbx_description
1 polymer ?
#
loop_
_entity_poly.entity_id
_entity_poly.type
_entity_poly.pdbx_seq_one_letter_code
_entity_poly.pdbx_strand_id
1 'polypeptide(L)'
;MKPIANFIIKLADLLEAEGRALRQSSVSVGLAIALAIGAALVGVGGLGMVAWGIFEALRSATNVIGAAFISGVFLLICSVVLVVVVLKLGRGGSGKGSE
;
A
#
# COMPACT_ATOMS: atom_id res chain seq x y z
N MET A 1 49.14 -22.20 -9.33
CA MET A 1 47.86 -22.68 -8.72
C MET A 1 47.37 -21.80 -7.56
N LYS A 2 48.24 -21.19 -6.73
CA LYS A 2 47.86 -20.22 -5.67
C LYS A 2 46.97 -19.02 -6.09
N PRO A 3 47.11 -18.39 -7.27
CA PRO A 3 46.29 -17.21 -7.61
C PRO A 3 44.82 -17.57 -7.90
N ILE A 4 44.57 -18.76 -8.45
CA ILE A 4 43.20 -19.24 -8.74
C ILE A 4 42.45 -19.51 -7.43
N ALA A 5 43.12 -20.12 -6.44
CA ALA A 5 42.54 -20.34 -5.12
C ALA A 5 42.15 -19.02 -4.43
N ASN A 6 43.02 -18.00 -4.48
CA ASN A 6 42.70 -16.68 -3.92
C ASN A 6 41.53 -15.98 -4.62
N PHE A 7 41.39 -16.19 -5.93
CA PHE A 7 40.27 -15.62 -6.68
C PHE A 7 38.94 -16.28 -6.29
N ILE A 8 38.93 -17.62 -6.15
CA ILE A 8 37.75 -18.37 -5.74
C ILE A 8 37.32 -17.99 -4.32
N ILE A 9 38.28 -17.81 -3.39
CA ILE A 9 37.97 -17.40 -2.02
C ILE A 9 37.33 -16.00 -2.00
N LYS A 10 37.92 -15.02 -2.71
CA LYS A 10 37.36 -13.67 -2.80
C LYS A 10 35.97 -13.63 -3.44
N LEU A 11 35.72 -14.48 -4.44
CA LEU A 11 34.42 -14.60 -5.07
C LEU A 11 33.37 -15.17 -4.09
N ALA A 12 33.74 -16.18 -3.31
CA ALA A 12 32.88 -16.77 -2.29
C ALA A 12 32.52 -15.75 -1.19
N ASP A 13 33.50 -14.98 -0.71
CA ASP A 13 33.27 -13.92 0.28
C ASP A 13 32.32 -12.83 -0.26
N LEU A 14 32.46 -12.46 -1.54
CA LEU A 14 31.60 -11.48 -2.18
C LEU A 14 30.14 -11.98 -2.29
N LEU A 15 29.96 -13.23 -2.73
CA LEU A 15 28.64 -13.87 -2.82
C LEU A 15 27.97 -14.01 -1.45
N GLU A 16 28.75 -14.31 -0.41
CA GLU A 16 28.21 -14.40 0.95
C GLU A 16 27.75 -13.03 1.47
N ALA A 17 28.53 -11.98 1.19
CA ALA A 17 28.17 -10.61 1.55
C ALA A 17 26.91 -10.12 0.82
N GLU A 18 26.80 -10.37 -0.48
CA GLU A 18 25.62 -10.03 -1.28
C GLU A 18 24.39 -10.84 -0.84
N GLY A 19 24.56 -12.14 -0.53
CA GLY A 19 23.48 -12.99 -0.04
C GLY A 19 22.93 -12.53 1.32
N ARG A 20 23.81 -12.05 2.21
CA ARG A 20 23.43 -11.50 3.51
C ARG A 20 22.68 -10.16 3.35
N ALA A 21 23.16 -9.30 2.46
CA ALA A 21 22.48 -8.05 2.11
C ALA A 21 21.10 -8.29 1.47
N LEU A 22 21.00 -9.27 0.56
CA LEU A 22 19.73 -9.65 -0.08
C LEU A 22 18.72 -10.16 0.93
N ARG A 23 19.14 -10.99 1.89
CA ARG A 23 18.25 -11.50 2.95
C ARG A 23 17.74 -10.36 3.82
N GLN A 24 18.62 -9.47 4.27
CA GLN A 24 18.23 -8.35 5.12
C GLN A 24 17.27 -7.39 4.39
N SER A 25 17.56 -7.10 3.11
CA SER A 25 16.67 -6.32 2.25
C SER A 25 15.32 -7.01 2.05
N SER A 26 15.31 -8.30 1.69
CA SER A 26 14.09 -9.09 1.47
C SER A 26 13.19 -9.16 2.70
N VAL A 27 13.77 -9.31 3.91
CA VAL A 27 13.00 -9.32 5.16
C VAL A 27 12.36 -7.95 5.42
N SER A 28 13.10 -6.86 5.20
CA SER A 28 12.57 -5.51 5.38
C SER A 28 11.44 -5.19 4.38
N VAL A 29 11.59 -5.59 3.11
CA VAL A 29 10.58 -5.42 2.07
C VAL A 29 9.36 -6.28 2.38
N GLY A 30 9.57 -7.54 2.79
CA GLY A 30 8.49 -8.44 3.20
C GLY A 30 7.67 -7.88 4.36
N LEU A 31 8.34 -7.35 5.39
CA LEU A 31 7.67 -6.69 6.52
C LEU A 31 6.91 -5.44 6.07
N ALA A 32 7.50 -4.60 5.21
CA ALA A 32 6.85 -3.40 4.68
C ALA A 32 5.59 -3.74 3.88
N ILE A 33 5.63 -4.77 3.04
CA ILE A 33 4.46 -5.26 2.29
C ILE A 33 3.39 -5.80 3.25
N ALA A 34 3.77 -6.61 4.25
CA ALA A 34 2.84 -7.14 5.23
C ALA A 34 2.11 -6.03 6.01
N LEU A 35 2.86 -5.00 6.46
CA LEU A 35 2.29 -3.83 7.13
C LEU A 35 1.40 -3.01 6.19
N ALA A 36 1.80 -2.82 4.93
CA ALA A 36 0.99 -2.11 3.95
C ALA A 36 -0.34 -2.83 3.67
N ILE A 37 -0.32 -4.15 3.53
CA ILE A 37 -1.53 -4.97 3.38
C ILE A 37 -2.39 -4.86 4.63
N GLY A 38 -1.80 -4.98 5.83
CA GLY A 38 -2.53 -4.84 7.09
C GLY A 38 -3.21 -3.47 7.21
N ALA A 39 -2.49 -2.39 6.91
CA ALA A 39 -3.03 -1.03 6.90
C ALA A 39 -4.16 -0.87 5.87
N ALA A 40 -4.01 -1.45 4.67
CA ALA A 40 -5.04 -1.42 3.64
C ALA A 40 -6.31 -2.16 4.09
N LEU A 41 -6.19 -3.34 4.69
CA LEU A 41 -7.33 -4.10 5.22
C LEU A 41 -8.06 -3.35 6.32
N VAL A 42 -7.32 -2.76 7.27
CA VAL A 42 -7.90 -1.93 8.34
C VAL A 42 -8.58 -0.70 7.76
N GLY A 43 -7.97 -0.04 6.76
CA GLY A 43 -8.56 1.11 6.07
C GLY A 43 -9.87 0.77 5.37
N VAL A 44 -9.90 -0.33 4.60
CA VAL A 44 -11.11 -0.81 3.91
C VAL A 44 -12.19 -1.20 4.92
N GLY A 45 -11.82 -1.94 5.98
CA GLY A 45 -12.76 -2.33 7.04
C GLY A 45 -13.37 -1.13 7.77
N GLY A 46 -12.53 -0.15 8.14
CA GLY A 46 -12.97 1.08 8.80
C GLY A 46 -13.90 1.92 7.91
N LEU A 47 -13.53 2.12 6.64
CA LEU A 47 -14.38 2.83 5.67
C LEU A 47 -15.73 2.12 5.47
N GLY A 48 -15.72 0.78 5.41
CA GLY A 48 -16.94 -0.02 5.34
C GLY A 48 -17.86 0.19 6.55
N MET A 49 -17.29 0.19 7.76
CA MET A 49 -18.05 0.44 9.00
C MET A 49 -18.62 1.86 9.06
N VAL A 50 -17.87 2.87 8.60
CA VAL A 50 -18.37 4.25 8.51
C VAL A 50 -19.52 4.35 7.50
N ALA A 51 -19.36 3.75 6.32
CA ALA A 51 -20.41 3.72 5.30
C ALA A 51 -21.68 3.03 5.81
N TRP A 52 -21.52 1.91 6.52
CA TRP A 52 -22.62 1.21 7.18
C TRP A 52 -23.30 2.07 8.23
N GLY A 53 -22.54 2.74 9.10
CA GLY A 53 -23.08 3.63 10.13
C GLY A 53 -23.86 4.80 9.54
N ILE A 54 -23.36 5.41 8.45
CA ILE A 54 -24.08 6.47 7.72
C ILE A 54 -25.40 5.91 7.16
N PHE A 55 -25.37 4.73 6.54
CA PHE A 55 -26.57 4.10 6.00
C PHE A 55 -27.62 3.84 7.08
N GLU A 56 -27.24 3.26 8.22
CA GLU A 56 -28.18 2.94 9.30
C GLU A 56 -28.74 4.21 9.96
N ALA A 57 -27.91 5.25 10.14
CA ALA A 57 -28.37 6.55 10.61
C ALA A 57 -29.41 7.17 9.65
N LEU A 58 -29.15 7.15 8.34
CA LEU A 58 -30.09 7.64 7.33
C LEU A 58 -31.37 6.80 7.26
N ARG A 59 -31.26 5.48 7.45
CA ARG A 59 -32.40 4.58 7.49
C ARG A 59 -33.34 4.89 8.65
N SER A 60 -32.82 5.34 9.79
CA SER A 60 -33.66 5.78 10.91
C SER A 60 -34.46 7.06 10.62
N ALA A 61 -33.97 7.91 9.71
CA ALA A 61 -34.57 9.20 9.37
C ALA A 61 -35.39 9.19 8.07
N THR A 62 -35.25 8.18 7.23
CA THR A 62 -35.83 8.14 5.89
C THR A 62 -36.21 6.72 5.45
N ASN A 63 -36.90 6.60 4.32
CA ASN A 63 -37.23 5.30 3.74
C ASN A 63 -35.97 4.58 3.21
N VAL A 64 -35.93 3.25 3.27
CA VAL A 64 -34.72 2.42 2.97
C VAL A 64 -34.09 2.77 1.62
N ILE A 65 -34.92 3.01 0.61
CA ILE A 65 -34.49 3.36 -0.75
C ILE A 65 -33.77 4.72 -0.78
N GLY A 66 -34.28 5.71 -0.06
CA GLY A 66 -33.66 7.04 0.02
C GLY A 66 -32.32 7.02 0.76
N ALA A 67 -32.24 6.24 1.84
CA ALA A 67 -30.99 6.04 2.58
C ALA A 67 -29.90 5.41 1.71
N ALA A 68 -30.25 4.37 0.94
CA ALA A 68 -29.33 3.70 0.02
C ALA A 68 -28.85 4.62 -1.11
N PHE A 69 -29.74 5.47 -1.65
CA PHE A 69 -29.37 6.42 -2.70
C PHE A 69 -28.38 7.46 -2.19
N ILE A 70 -28.65 8.08 -1.03
CA ILE A 70 -27.79 9.12 -0.47
C ILE A 70 -26.43 8.55 -0.04
N SER A 71 -26.40 7.38 0.61
CA SER A 71 -25.14 6.75 0.98
C SER A 71 -24.32 6.33 -0.24
N GLY A 72 -24.99 5.85 -1.30
CA GLY A 72 -24.37 5.52 -2.58
C GLY A 72 -23.74 6.74 -3.28
N VAL A 73 -24.47 7.86 -3.35
CA VAL A 73 -23.93 9.12 -3.90
C VAL A 73 -22.74 9.62 -3.09
N PHE A 74 -22.82 9.56 -1.76
CA PHE A 74 -21.71 9.94 -0.89
C PHE A 74 -20.45 9.10 -1.14
N LEU A 75 -20.60 7.77 -1.22
CA LEU A 75 -19.50 6.86 -1.52
C LEU A 75 -18.90 7.11 -2.91
N LEU A 76 -19.73 7.43 -3.90
CA LEU A 76 -19.28 7.78 -5.25
C LEU A 76 -18.41 9.04 -5.22
N ILE A 77 -18.84 10.09 -4.51
CA ILE A 77 -18.04 11.32 -4.35
C ILE A 77 -16.71 11.01 -3.67
N CYS A 78 -16.71 10.23 -2.57
CA CYS A 78 -15.48 9.82 -1.90
C CYS A 78 -14.54 9.03 -2.84
N SER A 79 -15.08 8.15 -3.68
CA SER A 79 -14.30 7.39 -4.66
C SER A 79 -13.63 8.31 -5.68
N VAL A 80 -14.35 9.30 -6.23
CA VAL A 80 -13.80 10.29 -7.16
C VAL A 80 -12.68 11.09 -6.50
N VAL A 81 -12.88 11.55 -5.25
CA VAL A 81 -11.85 12.29 -4.50
C VAL A 81 -10.60 11.44 -4.30
N LEU A 82 -10.75 10.17 -3.90
CA LEU A 82 -9.61 9.25 -3.74
C LEU A 82 -8.85 9.06 -5.05
N VAL A 83 -9.54 8.85 -6.17
CA VAL A 83 -8.90 8.73 -7.49
C VAL A 83 -8.12 9.99 -7.83
N VAL A 84 -8.68 11.17 -7.61
CA VAL A 84 -7.99 12.45 -7.86
C VAL A 84 -6.75 12.60 -6.99
N VAL A 85 -6.83 12.24 -5.71
CA VAL A 85 -5.69 12.28 -4.78
C VAL A 85 -4.59 11.33 -5.24
N VAL A 86 -4.95 10.09 -5.62
CA VAL A 86 -3.99 9.09 -6.13
C VAL A 86 -3.34 9.58 -7.43
N LEU A 87 -4.10 10.13 -8.37
CA LEU A 87 -3.55 10.69 -9.60
C LEU A 87 -2.62 11.88 -9.33
N LYS A 88 -2.95 12.74 -8.35
CA LYS A 88 -2.10 13.88 -7.97
C LYS A 88 -0.79 13.44 -7.31
N LEU A 89 -0.87 12.46 -6.40
CA LEU A 89 0.31 11.88 -5.74
C LEU A 89 1.21 11.14 -6.74
N GLY A 90 0.62 10.37 -7.65
CA GLY A 90 1.35 9.67 -8.71
C GLY A 90 2.08 10.62 -9.66
N ARG A 91 1.50 11.79 -9.94
CA ARG A 91 2.15 12.83 -10.77
C ARG A 91 3.23 13.61 -10.03
N GLY A 92 3.10 13.78 -8.71
CA GLY A 92 4.07 14.49 -7.87
C GLY A 92 5.40 13.76 -7.67
N GLY A 93 5.44 12.44 -7.83
CA GLY A 93 6.67 11.63 -7.75
C GLY A 93 7.59 11.72 -8.97
N SER A 94 7.09 12.18 -10.12
CA SER A 94 7.83 12.16 -11.39
C SER A 94 8.68 13.42 -11.66
N GLY A 95 8.77 14.35 -10.71
CA GLY A 95 9.35 15.69 -10.95
C GLY A 95 10.47 16.14 -10.01
N LYS A 96 11.02 15.27 -9.14
CA LYS A 96 12.08 15.63 -8.18
C LYS A 96 13.32 14.72 -8.26
N GLY A 97 13.81 14.47 -9.48
CA GLY A 97 14.99 13.62 -9.72
C GLY A 97 15.95 14.19 -10.78
N SER A 98 15.93 15.48 -11.05
CA SER A 98 16.87 16.13 -11.97
C SER A 98 17.14 17.55 -11.51
N GLU A 99 17.93 17.68 -10.46
CA GLU A 99 18.80 18.84 -10.17
C GLU A 99 19.88 18.40 -9.17
#